data_AF-A0A2A9CJ01-F1
#
_entry.id   AF-A0A2A9CJ01-F1
#
_cell.length_a   1.000
_cell.length_b   1.000
_cell.length_c   1.000
_cell.angle_alpha   90.00
_cell.angle_beta   90.00
_cell.angle_gamma   90.00
#
_symmetry.space_group_name_H-M   'P 1'
#
loop_
_entity.id
_entity.type
_entity.pdbx_description
1 polymer ?
#
loop_
_entity_poly.entity_id
_entity_poly.type
_entity_poly.pdbx_seq_one_letter_code
_entity_poly.pdbx_strand_id
1 'polypeptide(L)' 'MTKDQFKEFQNGIQIGEEYNFKYGNNEYWISQDEERFYLTKVKGSVTQEFSTATQLFEEGKVDGRFISDIYEDIEW' A
#
# COMPACT_ATOMS: atom_id res chain seq x y z
N MET A 1 -4.63 12.48 2.22
CA MET A 1 -5.86 11.65 2.20
C MET A 1 -6.64 11.82 3.51
N THR A 2 -7.99 11.76 3.53
CA THR A 2 -8.77 11.72 4.78
C THR A 2 -8.91 10.28 5.32
N LYS A 3 -9.35 10.11 6.57
CA LYS A 3 -9.60 8.78 7.15
C LYS A 3 -10.65 7.96 6.39
N ASP A 4 -11.69 8.59 5.85
CA ASP A 4 -12.72 7.86 5.09
C ASP A 4 -12.22 7.46 3.70
N GLN A 5 -11.45 8.33 3.03
CA GLN A 5 -10.72 7.95 1.82
C GLN A 5 -9.73 6.81 2.07
N PHE A 6 -9.09 6.78 3.24
CA PHE A 6 -8.21 5.68 3.61
C PHE A 6 -8.95 4.35 3.75
N LYS A 7 -10.15 4.35 4.34
CA LYS A 7 -11.00 3.14 4.37
C LYS A 7 -11.44 2.71 2.98
N GLU A 8 -11.78 3.64 2.10
CA GLU A 8 -12.14 3.33 0.71
C GLU A 8 -10.96 2.68 -0.02
N PHE A 9 -9.75 3.22 0.16
CA PHE A 9 -8.53 2.63 -0.36
C PHE A 9 -8.29 1.21 0.17
N GLN A 10 -8.43 0.99 1.48
CA GLN A 10 -8.32 -0.35 2.06
C GLN A 10 -9.36 -1.33 1.48
N ASN A 11 -10.59 -0.88 1.29
CA ASN A 11 -11.66 -1.68 0.69
C ASN A 11 -11.37 -2.02 -0.78
N GLY A 12 -10.83 -1.05 -1.55
CA GLY A 12 -10.42 -1.25 -2.94
C GLY A 12 -9.41 -2.39 -3.08
N ILE A 13 -8.35 -2.36 -2.25
CA ILE A 13 -7.37 -3.46 -2.21
C ILE A 13 -8.03 -4.79 -1.86
N GLN A 14 -8.93 -4.81 -0.88
CA GLN A 14 -9.63 -6.03 -0.46
C GLN A 14 -10.50 -6.66 -1.57
N ILE A 15 -10.94 -5.89 -2.57
CA ILE A 15 -11.81 -6.37 -3.67
C ILE A 15 -11.09 -6.55 -5.01
N GLY A 16 -9.76 -6.42 -5.05
CA GLY A 16 -8.99 -6.69 -6.27
C GLY A 16 -8.38 -5.47 -6.94
N GLU A 17 -8.57 -4.26 -6.42
CA GLU A 17 -7.98 -3.07 -7.03
C GLU A 17 -6.47 -2.97 -6.75
N GLU A 18 -5.77 -2.30 -7.65
CA GLU A 18 -4.33 -2.05 -7.58
C GLU A 18 -4.06 -0.55 -7.67
N TYR A 19 -3.01 -0.11 -6.99
CA TYR A 19 -2.78 1.31 -6.77
C TYR A 19 -1.30 1.67 -6.88
N ASN A 20 -1.00 2.71 -7.64
CA ASN A 20 0.29 3.39 -7.57
C ASN A 20 0.13 4.67 -6.77
N PHE A 21 1.12 4.97 -5.93
CA PHE A 21 1.16 6.18 -5.14
C PHE A 21 2.60 6.59 -4.83
N LYS A 22 2.78 7.84 -4.44
CA LYS A 22 4.05 8.41 -4.02
C LYS A 22 4.05 8.70 -2.53
N TYR A 23 5.22 8.54 -1.93
CA TYR A 23 5.52 9.02 -0.58
C TYR A 23 6.93 9.59 -0.57
N GLY A 24 7.03 10.88 -0.31
CA GLY A 24 8.28 11.63 -0.47
C GLY A 24 8.83 11.52 -1.90
N ASN A 25 10.07 11.04 -2.04
CA ASN A 25 10.75 10.92 -3.33
C ASN A 25 10.64 9.52 -3.97
N ASN A 26 9.79 8.65 -3.42
CA ASN A 26 9.68 7.27 -3.85
C ASN A 26 8.25 6.98 -4.35
N GLU A 27 8.19 6.13 -5.37
CA GLU A 27 6.94 5.58 -5.92
C GLU A 27 6.77 4.15 -5.42
N TYR A 28 5.52 3.82 -5.10
CA TYR A 28 5.09 2.55 -4.58
C TYR A 28 3.91 2.03 -5.38
N TRP A 29 3.87 0.71 -5.52
CA TRP A 29 2.78 -0.01 -6.17
C TRP A 29 2.24 -1.07 -5.23
N ILE A 30 0.93 -1.04 -4.99
CA ILE A 30 0.21 -2.16 -4.38
C ILE A 30 -0.48 -2.94 -5.49
N SER A 31 -0.18 -4.24 -5.53
CA SER A 31 -0.73 -5.21 -6.47
C SER A 31 -1.13 -6.48 -5.76
N GLN A 32 -1.86 -7.36 -6.46
CA GLN A 32 -2.29 -8.64 -5.91
C GLN A 32 -2.47 -9.71 -6.97
N ASP A 33 -2.42 -10.96 -6.55
CA ASP A 33 -2.85 -12.12 -7.33
C ASP A 33 -3.92 -12.92 -6.54
N GLU A 34 -4.24 -14.13 -6.99
CA GLU A 34 -5.26 -14.97 -6.34
C GLU A 34 -4.91 -15.38 -4.90
N GLU A 35 -3.63 -15.31 -4.51
CA GLU A 35 -3.14 -15.83 -3.23
C GLU A 35 -2.51 -14.74 -2.34
N ARG A 36 -1.96 -13.67 -2.93
CA ARG A 36 -1.04 -12.75 -2.24
C ARG A 36 -1.28 -11.28 -2.57
N PHE A 37 -0.82 -10.44 -1.66
CA PHE A 37 -0.79 -8.98 -1.79
C PHE A 37 0.66 -8.50 -1.74
N TYR A 38 0.98 -7.49 -2.55
CA TYR A 38 2.33 -6.99 -2.70
C TYR A 38 2.39 -5.49 -2.46
N LEU A 39 3.40 -5.03 -1.73
CA LEU A 39 3.79 -3.62 -1.64
C LEU A 39 5.20 -3.48 -2.21
N THR A 40 5.30 -2.89 -3.39
CA THR A 40 6.56 -2.76 -4.12
C THR A 40 7.03 -1.32 -4.13
N LYS A 41 8.23 -1.07 -3.63
CA LYS A 41 8.96 0.17 -3.89
C LYS A 41 9.54 0.09 -5.30
N VAL A 42 9.06 0.93 -6.21
CA VAL A 42 9.43 0.90 -7.64
C VAL A 42 10.93 1.10 -7.81
N LYS A 43 11.49 2.09 -7.11
CA LYS A 43 12.93 2.33 -7.12
C LYS A 43 13.68 1.19 -6.40
N GLY A 44 14.41 0.40 -7.18
CA GLY A 44 15.17 -0.74 -6.69
C GLY A 44 14.35 -2.03 -6.59
N SER A 45 13.07 -2.00 -6.98
CA SER A 45 12.19 -3.17 -7.07
C SER A 45 12.18 -4.02 -5.80
N VAL A 46 12.00 -3.37 -4.65
CA VAL A 46 11.92 -4.04 -3.35
C VAL A 46 10.46 -4.32 -3.03
N THR A 47 10.09 -5.59 -2.96
CA THR A 47 8.72 -6.03 -2.72
C THR A 47 8.58 -6.64 -1.32
N GLN A 48 7.52 -6.24 -0.63
CA GLN A 48 6.99 -6.92 0.56
C GLN A 48 5.74 -7.70 0.14
N GLU A 49 5.60 -8.92 0.67
CA GLU A 49 4.50 -9.84 0.34
C GLU A 49 3.68 -10.14 1.59
N PHE A 50 2.36 -10.23 1.42
CA PHE A 50 1.41 -10.45 2.51
C PHE A 50 0.36 -11.47 2.10
N SER A 51 -0.17 -12.19 3.09
CA SER A 51 -1.22 -13.21 2.87
C SER A 51 -2.62 -12.61 2.82
N THR A 52 -2.79 -11.40 3.37
CA THR A 52 -4.09 -10.70 3.42
C THR A 52 -3.90 -9.19 3.23
N ALA A 53 -4.93 -8.52 2.73
CA ALA A 53 -4.95 -7.05 2.67
C ALA A 53 -4.78 -6.42 4.06
N THR A 54 -5.39 -7.01 5.10
CA THR A 54 -5.21 -6.56 6.49
C THR A 54 -3.74 -6.57 6.89
N GLN A 55 -3.02 -7.67 6.63
CA GLN A 55 -1.59 -7.78 6.95
C GLN A 55 -0.77 -6.73 6.19
N LEU A 56 -1.10 -6.44 4.92
CA LEU A 56 -0.45 -5.38 4.15
C LEU A 56 -0.55 -4.02 4.86
N PHE A 57 -1.72 -3.66 5.40
CA PHE A 57 -1.89 -2.37 6.07
C PHE A 57 -1.35 -2.33 7.51
N GLU A 58 -1.31 -3.46 8.21
CA GLU A 58 -0.78 -3.56 9.58
C GLU A 58 0.75 -3.67 9.62
N GLU A 59 1.36 -4.35 8.65
CA GLU A 59 2.79 -4.69 8.66
C GLU A 59 3.58 -4.00 7.54
N GLY A 60 2.91 -3.60 6.46
CA GLY A 60 3.55 -3.04 5.27
C GLY A 60 4.20 -1.69 5.53
N LYS A 61 5.46 -1.58 5.11
CA LYS A 61 6.29 -0.40 5.36
C LYS A 61 6.63 0.37 4.09
N VAL A 62 6.42 1.67 4.15
CA VAL A 62 6.80 2.66 3.15
C VAL A 62 7.89 3.51 3.78
N ASP A 63 9.12 3.43 3.26
CA ASP A 63 10.33 4.02 3.87
C ASP A 63 10.46 3.77 5.39
N GLY A 64 10.10 2.56 5.83
CA GLY A 64 10.20 2.13 7.23
C GLY A 64 9.03 2.55 8.13
N ARG A 65 8.03 3.26 7.60
CA ARG A 65 6.81 3.67 8.30
C ARG A 65 5.62 2.82 7.89
N PHE A 66 4.68 2.56 8.79
CA PHE A 66 3.44 1.87 8.42
C PHE A 66 2.53 2.76 7.57
N ILE A 67 1.77 2.17 6.64
CA ILE A 67 0.84 2.91 5.79
C ILE A 67 -0.19 3.67 6.65
N SER A 68 -0.64 3.07 7.76
CA SER A 68 -1.57 3.70 8.72
C SER A 68 -1.03 4.98 9.37
N ASP A 69 0.29 5.17 9.40
CA ASP A 69 0.93 6.34 9.99
C ASP A 69 1.16 7.46 8.97
N ILE A 70 1.07 7.15 7.67
CA ILE A 70 1.48 8.07 6.60
C ILE A 70 0.38 8.37 5.58
N TYR A 71 -0.82 7.77 5.71
CA TYR A 71 -1.85 7.87 4.68
C TYR A 71 -2.23 9.32 4.32
N GLU A 72 -2.10 10.24 5.28
CA GLU A 72 -2.39 11.66 5.05
C GLU A 72 -1.42 12.31 4.06
N ASP A 73 -0.17 11.82 4.03
CA ASP A 73 0.95 12.31 3.23
C ASP A 73 1.12 11.57 1.89
N ILE A 74 0.30 10.55 1.62
CA ILE A 74 0.33 9.82 0.34
C ILE A 74 -0.18 10.73 -0.78
N GLU A 75 0.58 10.76 -1.88
CA GLU A 75 0.26 11.48 -3.11
C GLU A 75 -0.12 10.50 -4.22
N TRP A 76 -1.15 10.82 -4.99
CA TRP A 76 -1.67 10.00 -6.10
C TRP A 76 -1.19 10.52 -7.46
#